data_AF-A0A6B2T6S3-F1
#
_entry.id   AF-A0A6B2T6S3-F1
#
_cell.length_a   1.000
_cell.length_b   1.000
_cell.length_c   1.000
_cell.angle_alpha   90.00
_cell.angle_beta   90.00
_cell.angle_gamma   90.00
#
_symmetry.space_group_name_H-M   'P 1'
#
loop_
_entity.id
_entity.type
_entity.pdbx_description
1 polymer ?
#
loop_
_entity_poly.entity_id
_entity_poly.type
_entity_poly.pdbx_seq_one_letter_code
_entity_poly.pdbx_strand_id
1 'polypeptide(L)'
;DPRLSAHALAVAAGDTPGADTWGGTAMAGAGEPTVAGDGGTRGDTCHIDIVDRWGNMLSATPSGGWLQSNPVVPELGFPLGTRLQMTWLEEGLPNSLTPGRRPRTTLSPSLALKDGVPVLAFGTPGGDQQDQWQVHFFLGVVMRDAVRGGLDLQGAIDAPNWHTEAFPGSFHPREMRAGSLTVESRTPPEVVEELRRRGHVVTVGGAWSEGRLCAVAREPGSGVLSAGANARGMQGYAVGR
;
A
#
# COMPACT_ATOMS: atom_id res chain seq x y z
N ASP A 1 -17.41 17.75 16.45
CA ASP A 1 -17.94 16.68 15.59
C ASP A 1 -16.95 16.33 14.49
N PRO A 2 -16.76 15.04 14.16
CA PRO A 2 -15.95 14.63 13.03
C PRO A 2 -16.58 15.14 11.73
N ARG A 3 -15.76 15.74 10.87
CA ARG A 3 -16.16 16.28 9.57
C ARG A 3 -15.08 16.05 8.53
N LEU A 4 -15.47 16.03 7.26
CA LEU A 4 -14.53 16.00 6.14
C LEU A 4 -13.94 17.39 5.90
N SER A 5 -12.73 17.44 5.36
CA SER A 5 -12.14 18.69 4.85
C SER A 5 -12.93 19.20 3.64
N ALA A 6 -12.90 20.51 3.39
CA ALA A 6 -13.47 21.11 2.18
C ALA A 6 -12.90 20.48 0.90
N HIS A 7 -11.59 20.18 0.87
CA HIS A 7 -10.94 19.50 -0.26
C HIS A 7 -11.57 18.12 -0.53
N ALA A 8 -11.66 17.29 0.50
CA ALA A 8 -12.29 15.97 0.42
C ALA A 8 -13.75 16.03 -0.09
N LEU A 9 -14.53 17.03 0.34
CA LEU A 9 -15.90 17.24 -0.14
C LEU A 9 -15.92 17.62 -1.63
N ALA A 10 -15.03 18.50 -2.05
CA ALA A 10 -14.91 18.94 -3.44
C ALA A 10 -14.49 17.79 -4.38
N VAL A 11 -13.45 17.02 -4.05
CA VAL A 11 -13.04 15.87 -4.88
C VAL A 11 -14.11 14.77 -4.91
N ALA A 12 -14.86 14.58 -3.82
CA ALA A 12 -15.98 13.64 -3.80
C ALA A 12 -17.16 14.12 -4.67
N ALA A 13 -17.32 15.43 -4.86
CA ALA A 13 -18.28 16.03 -5.78
C ALA A 13 -17.82 16.00 -7.26
N GLY A 14 -16.58 15.57 -7.52
CA GLY A 14 -15.98 15.53 -8.86
C GLY A 14 -15.15 16.75 -9.23
N ASP A 15 -14.93 17.67 -8.29
CA ASP A 15 -14.05 18.83 -8.50
C ASP A 15 -12.57 18.41 -8.44
N THR A 16 -11.69 19.19 -9.07
CA THR A 16 -10.22 19.02 -9.02
C THR A 16 -9.53 20.21 -8.34
N PRO A 17 -9.86 20.50 -7.06
CA PRO A 17 -9.24 21.60 -6.33
C PRO A 17 -7.71 21.39 -6.23
N GLY A 18 -6.93 22.38 -6.66
CA GLY A 18 -5.47 22.33 -6.53
C GLY A 18 -4.73 21.62 -7.66
N ALA A 19 -5.37 21.32 -8.80
CA ALA A 19 -4.67 21.06 -10.06
C ALA A 19 -4.11 22.40 -10.63
N ASP A 20 -3.09 22.93 -9.97
CA ASP A 20 -2.20 24.03 -10.35
C ASP A 20 -2.83 25.33 -10.93
N THR A 21 -3.07 26.32 -10.06
CA THR A 21 -3.04 27.76 -10.42
C THR A 21 -1.64 28.37 -10.31
N TRP A 22 -0.62 27.57 -10.01
CA TRP A 22 0.78 27.97 -10.22
C TRP A 22 1.10 27.65 -11.68
N GLY A 23 1.36 28.67 -12.51
CA GLY A 23 1.54 28.57 -13.96
C GLY A 23 2.78 27.82 -14.44
N GLY A 24 3.03 26.63 -13.90
CA GLY A 24 3.95 25.62 -14.41
C GLY A 24 3.17 24.33 -14.58
N THR A 25 3.33 23.67 -15.72
CA THR A 25 2.85 22.31 -15.98
C THR A 25 3.06 21.41 -14.76
N ALA A 26 2.01 20.72 -14.31
CA ALA A 26 2.06 19.62 -13.37
C ALA A 26 3.24 18.71 -13.73
N MET A 27 4.34 18.87 -13.00
CA MET A 27 5.55 18.10 -13.23
C MET A 27 5.30 16.72 -12.65
N ALA A 28 5.05 15.75 -13.53
CA ALA A 28 5.08 14.33 -13.17
C ALA A 28 6.41 14.03 -12.45
N GLY A 29 6.38 13.87 -11.12
CA GLY A 29 7.57 13.74 -10.29
C GLY A 29 7.65 14.64 -9.07
N ALA A 30 6.69 15.56 -8.85
CA ALA A 30 6.57 16.34 -7.62
C ALA A 30 6.05 15.49 -6.44
N GLY A 31 6.83 14.47 -6.02
CA GLY A 31 6.73 13.92 -4.67
C GLY A 31 5.90 12.65 -4.46
N GLU A 32 5.75 11.77 -5.45
CA GLU A 32 4.84 10.63 -5.32
C GLU A 32 5.54 9.26 -5.25
N PRO A 33 5.15 8.38 -4.29
CA PRO A 33 5.16 6.92 -4.33
C PRO A 33 3.81 6.41 -4.87
N THR A 34 3.44 6.76 -6.11
CA THR A 34 2.20 6.30 -6.74
C THR A 34 2.51 5.13 -7.66
N VAL A 35 1.76 4.04 -7.48
CA VAL A 35 1.64 3.00 -8.49
C VAL A 35 0.82 3.63 -9.60
N ALA A 36 1.46 3.97 -10.71
CA ALA A 36 0.79 4.43 -11.91
C ALA A 36 -0.30 3.41 -12.31
N GLY A 37 -1.32 3.85 -13.05
CA GLY A 37 -2.44 2.99 -13.45
C GLY A 37 -2.04 1.75 -14.26
N ASP A 38 -0.77 1.61 -14.64
CA ASP A 38 -0.16 0.44 -15.29
C ASP A 38 0.60 -0.51 -14.32
N GLY A 39 0.65 -0.19 -13.03
CA GLY A 39 1.41 -0.96 -12.02
C GLY A 39 2.83 -0.42 -11.73
N GLY A 40 3.29 0.61 -12.44
CA GLY A 40 4.62 1.18 -12.25
C GLY A 40 4.69 2.10 -11.04
N THR A 41 5.51 1.83 -10.03
CA THR A 41 5.74 2.84 -8.98
C THR A 41 6.81 3.83 -9.37
N ARG A 42 6.50 5.12 -9.28
CA ARG A 42 7.49 6.15 -8.93
C ARG A 42 7.32 6.46 -7.46
N GLY A 43 8.43 6.56 -6.72
CA GLY A 43 8.54 6.83 -5.28
C GLY A 43 8.57 5.57 -4.40
N ASP A 44 9.47 5.58 -3.41
CA ASP A 44 9.97 4.36 -2.77
C ASP A 44 9.44 4.24 -1.33
N THR A 45 8.50 3.33 -1.14
CA THR A 45 8.22 2.74 0.18
C THR A 45 8.74 1.32 0.11
N CYS A 46 9.43 0.87 1.15
CA CYS A 46 9.94 -0.49 1.24
C CYS A 46 9.20 -1.24 2.34
N HIS A 47 9.33 -2.57 2.36
CA HIS A 47 8.86 -3.40 3.46
C HIS A 47 9.90 -4.49 3.76
N ILE A 48 9.99 -4.88 5.04
CA ILE A 48 10.85 -5.98 5.49
C ILE A 48 10.18 -6.72 6.64
N ASP A 49 10.21 -8.05 6.55
CA ASP A 49 9.80 -8.96 7.61
C ASP A 49 10.94 -9.90 8.00
N ILE A 50 11.03 -10.21 9.29
CA ILE A 50 12.05 -11.13 9.83
C ILE A 50 11.38 -12.04 10.86
N VAL A 51 11.69 -13.33 10.79
CA VAL A 51 11.48 -14.27 11.90
C VAL A 51 12.78 -15.01 12.15
N ASP A 52 13.21 -15.08 13.41
CA ASP A 52 14.46 -15.73 13.78
C ASP A 52 14.25 -17.14 14.38
N ARG A 53 15.36 -17.83 14.65
CA ARG A 53 15.37 -19.19 15.23
C ARG A 53 14.76 -19.28 16.64
N TRP A 54 14.59 -18.16 17.32
CA TRP A 54 13.99 -18.07 18.66
C TRP A 54 12.50 -17.70 18.60
N GLY A 55 11.99 -17.38 17.40
CA GLY A 55 10.60 -17.00 17.18
C GLY A 55 10.34 -15.51 17.38
N ASN A 56 11.37 -14.66 17.49
CA ASN A 56 11.15 -13.22 17.44
C ASN A 56 10.72 -12.83 16.02
N MET A 57 9.69 -11.99 15.92
CA MET A 57 9.15 -11.51 14.64
C MET A 57 9.26 -9.98 14.55
N LEU A 58 9.55 -9.48 13.35
CA LEU A 58 9.56 -8.06 13.00
C LEU A 58 8.82 -7.88 11.67
N SER A 59 8.01 -6.83 11.61
CA SER A 59 7.42 -6.31 10.37
C SER A 59 7.59 -4.79 10.34
N ALA A 60 8.12 -4.25 9.25
CA ALA A 60 8.39 -2.81 9.14
C ALA A 60 8.23 -2.30 7.70
N THR A 61 7.52 -1.17 7.56
CA THR A 61 7.32 -0.46 6.28
C THR A 61 8.03 0.90 6.28
N PRO A 62 9.38 0.96 6.13
CA PRO A 62 10.11 2.22 6.09
C PRO A 62 9.87 2.98 4.78
N SER A 63 9.86 4.32 4.84
CA SER A 63 9.54 5.16 3.67
C SER A 63 9.88 6.63 3.88
N GLY A 64 10.01 7.36 2.78
CA GLY A 64 10.30 8.80 2.75
C GLY A 64 11.78 9.08 2.52
N GLY A 65 12.11 10.34 2.20
CA GLY A 65 13.48 10.72 1.86
C GLY A 65 13.92 10.21 0.48
N TRP A 66 12.99 9.97 -0.44
CA TRP A 66 13.31 9.57 -1.81
C TRP A 66 13.78 10.77 -2.65
N LEU A 67 14.66 10.49 -3.60
CA LEU A 67 15.42 11.48 -4.39
C LEU A 67 14.54 12.47 -5.18
N GLN A 68 13.32 12.08 -5.53
CA GLN A 68 12.45 12.84 -6.42
C GLN A 68 11.75 14.03 -5.73
N SER A 69 11.74 14.08 -4.39
CA SER A 69 10.80 14.95 -3.66
C SER A 69 11.39 16.10 -2.87
N ASN A 70 12.70 16.11 -2.68
CA ASN A 70 13.42 17.18 -2.00
C ASN A 70 14.84 17.25 -2.55
N PRO A 71 15.48 18.43 -2.51
CA PRO A 71 16.90 18.54 -2.78
C PRO A 71 17.70 17.71 -1.77
N VAL A 72 18.80 17.13 -2.24
CA VAL A 72 19.76 16.40 -1.39
C VAL A 72 20.43 17.37 -0.44
N VAL A 73 20.58 16.98 0.83
CA VAL A 73 21.44 17.71 1.78
C VAL A 73 22.90 17.43 1.39
N PRO A 74 23.66 18.42 0.88
CA PRO A 74 24.92 18.17 0.17
C PRO A 74 25.95 17.38 0.97
N GLU A 75 26.07 17.65 2.27
CA GLU A 75 27.06 17.04 3.15
C GLU A 75 26.65 15.64 3.65
N LEU A 76 25.37 15.27 3.48
CA LEU A 76 24.81 13.99 3.97
C LEU A 76 24.50 13.00 2.85
N GLY A 77 24.24 13.47 1.63
CA GLY A 77 23.99 12.61 0.47
C GLY A 77 22.56 12.05 0.35
N PHE A 78 21.63 12.46 1.21
CA PHE A 78 20.20 12.11 1.12
C PHE A 78 19.29 13.34 1.32
N PRO A 79 18.06 13.34 0.75
CA PRO A 79 17.12 14.44 0.91
C PRO A 79 16.22 14.27 2.15
N LEU A 80 15.48 15.32 2.49
CA LEU A 80 14.43 15.27 3.51
C LEU A 80 13.17 14.53 3.02
N GLY A 81 12.30 14.13 3.95
CA GLY A 81 11.00 13.55 3.64
C GLY A 81 9.91 14.58 3.31
N THR A 82 8.77 14.10 2.79
CA THR A 82 7.62 14.93 2.38
C THR A 82 6.32 14.56 3.07
N ARG A 83 6.36 13.82 4.19
CA ARG A 83 5.15 13.19 4.76
C ARG A 83 4.06 14.18 5.21
N LEU A 84 4.41 15.42 5.53
CA LEU A 84 3.43 16.46 5.88
C LEU A 84 2.43 16.75 4.75
N GLN A 85 2.72 16.37 3.50
CA GLN A 85 1.77 16.44 2.38
C GLN A 85 0.43 15.73 2.65
N MET A 86 0.41 14.78 3.58
CA MET A 86 -0.77 14.00 3.96
C MET A 86 -1.70 14.76 4.92
N THR A 87 -1.29 15.89 5.48
CA THR A 87 -2.12 16.73 6.36
C THR A 87 -3.15 17.54 5.55
N TRP A 88 -4.11 18.14 6.26
CA TRP A 88 -5.01 19.14 5.70
C TRP A 88 -4.57 20.54 6.09
N LEU A 89 -4.60 21.47 5.12
CA LEU A 89 -4.45 22.90 5.35
C LEU A 89 -5.78 23.55 5.75
N GLU A 90 -6.45 22.91 6.70
CA GLU A 90 -7.75 23.31 7.22
C GLU A 90 -7.79 22.98 8.70
N GLU A 91 -8.16 23.96 9.53
CA GLU A 91 -8.11 23.85 10.99
C GLU A 91 -9.26 23.00 11.57
N GLY A 92 -9.00 22.44 12.76
CA GLY A 92 -10.00 21.72 13.55
C GLY A 92 -10.34 20.30 13.06
N LEU A 93 -9.57 19.73 12.13
CA LEU A 93 -9.70 18.35 11.66
C LEU A 93 -8.75 17.43 12.44
N PRO A 94 -9.04 16.11 12.52
CA PRO A 94 -8.12 15.15 13.14
C PRO A 94 -6.72 15.13 12.51
N ASN A 95 -6.62 15.49 11.23
CA ASN A 95 -5.39 15.49 10.44
C ASN A 95 -5.01 16.90 9.92
N SER A 96 -5.43 17.97 10.61
CA SER A 96 -4.96 19.33 10.35
C SER A 96 -3.43 19.42 10.56
N LEU A 97 -2.74 20.18 9.72
CA LEU A 97 -1.33 20.49 9.92
C LEU A 97 -1.15 21.18 11.28
N THR A 98 -0.51 20.51 12.24
CA THR A 98 -0.38 20.99 13.61
C THR A 98 1.07 20.85 14.08
N PRO A 99 1.68 21.92 14.64
CA PRO A 99 3.02 21.83 15.23
C PRO A 99 3.13 20.70 16.26
N GLY A 100 4.22 19.95 16.21
CA GLY A 100 4.48 18.84 17.14
C GLY A 100 3.64 17.57 16.91
N ARG A 101 2.73 17.55 15.93
CA ARG A 101 1.97 16.34 15.57
C ARG A 101 2.55 15.66 14.34
N ARG A 102 2.54 14.32 14.36
CA ARG A 102 2.84 13.50 13.18
C ARG A 102 1.65 13.58 12.21
N PRO A 103 1.87 13.61 10.90
CA PRO A 103 0.78 13.43 9.94
C PRO A 103 0.18 12.03 10.09
N ARG A 104 -1.11 11.87 9.78
CA ARG A 104 -1.64 10.53 9.43
C ARG A 104 -0.77 9.99 8.29
N THR A 105 -0.25 8.78 8.46
CA THR A 105 0.64 8.15 7.48
C THR A 105 0.02 6.89 6.90
N THR A 106 0.44 6.53 5.69
CA THR A 106 0.05 5.29 5.03
C THR A 106 0.87 4.09 5.46
N LEU A 107 1.98 4.27 6.20
CA LEU A 107 2.89 3.20 6.59
C LEU A 107 2.23 2.27 7.62
N SER A 108 1.90 1.05 7.20
CA SER A 108 1.10 0.12 8.00
C SER A 108 1.64 -1.33 7.94
N PRO A 109 2.68 -1.68 8.73
CA PRO A 109 3.13 -3.07 8.86
C PRO A 109 2.16 -3.91 9.71
N SER A 110 2.15 -5.24 9.52
CA SER A 110 1.19 -6.12 10.17
C SER A 110 1.83 -7.31 10.90
N LEU A 111 1.25 -7.66 12.05
CA LEU A 111 1.57 -8.86 12.82
C LEU A 111 0.26 -9.57 13.20
N ALA A 112 0.03 -10.77 12.65
CA ALA A 112 -1.15 -11.56 12.92
C ALA A 112 -0.87 -12.65 13.96
N LEU A 113 -1.85 -12.80 14.86
CA LEU A 113 -1.82 -13.76 15.96
C LEU A 113 -2.89 -14.82 15.74
N LYS A 114 -2.60 -16.05 16.15
CA LYS A 114 -3.56 -17.14 16.28
C LYS A 114 -3.59 -17.59 17.73
N ASP A 115 -4.77 -17.54 18.36
CA ASP A 115 -4.94 -17.88 19.78
C ASP A 115 -3.99 -17.12 20.71
N GLY A 116 -3.73 -15.84 20.39
CA GLY A 116 -2.80 -14.98 21.14
C GLY A 116 -1.31 -15.22 20.87
N VAL A 117 -0.96 -16.16 19.99
CA VAL A 117 0.43 -16.45 19.61
C VAL A 117 0.76 -15.79 18.27
N PRO A 118 1.86 -15.02 18.13
CA PRO A 118 2.30 -14.49 16.84
C PRO A 118 2.64 -15.60 15.85
N VAL A 119 2.01 -15.58 14.67
CA VAL A 119 2.18 -16.62 13.64
C VAL A 119 2.65 -16.08 12.29
N LEU A 120 2.40 -14.79 12.01
CA LEU A 120 2.65 -14.20 10.70
C LEU A 120 3.01 -12.71 10.85
N ALA A 121 4.18 -12.32 10.36
CA ALA A 121 4.58 -10.93 10.14
C ALA A 121 4.56 -10.66 8.65
N PHE A 122 3.94 -9.56 8.23
CA PHE A 122 3.75 -9.27 6.81
C PHE A 122 3.50 -7.80 6.56
N GLY A 123 3.73 -7.39 5.32
CA GLY A 123 3.17 -6.18 4.80
C GLY A 123 3.60 -5.86 3.38
N THR A 124 3.26 -4.66 2.92
CA THR A 124 3.55 -4.22 1.56
C THR A 124 3.78 -2.71 1.54
N PRO A 125 4.64 -2.19 0.67
CA PRO A 125 4.57 -0.80 0.26
C PRO A 125 3.39 -0.57 -0.70
N GLY A 126 3.14 0.71 -1.03
CA GLY A 126 2.11 1.10 -2.01
C GLY A 126 1.06 2.05 -1.45
N GLY A 127 1.48 3.14 -0.80
CA GLY A 127 0.59 4.26 -0.49
C GLY A 127 -0.75 3.87 0.16
N ASP A 128 -1.85 4.33 -0.44
CA ASP A 128 -3.22 4.08 0.02
C ASP A 128 -3.71 2.65 -0.30
N GLN A 129 -2.94 1.86 -1.05
CA GLN A 129 -3.24 0.48 -1.37
C GLN A 129 -2.68 -0.51 -0.33
N GLN A 130 -1.80 -0.06 0.59
CA GLN A 130 -1.13 -0.96 1.55
C GLN A 130 -2.11 -1.84 2.32
N ASP A 131 -3.04 -1.24 3.05
CA ASP A 131 -4.00 -2.00 3.84
C ASP A 131 -5.07 -2.70 2.99
N GLN A 132 -5.32 -2.26 1.75
CA GLN A 132 -6.22 -2.96 0.83
C GLN A 132 -5.61 -4.31 0.43
N TRP A 133 -4.38 -4.28 -0.10
CA TRP A 133 -3.67 -5.49 -0.50
C TRP A 133 -3.34 -6.41 0.67
N GLN A 134 -3.01 -5.85 1.84
CA GLN A 134 -2.78 -6.63 3.07
C GLN A 134 -4.04 -7.36 3.52
N VAL A 135 -5.22 -6.74 3.44
CA VAL A 135 -6.48 -7.42 3.77
C VAL A 135 -6.72 -8.59 2.82
N HIS A 136 -6.59 -8.38 1.50
CA HIS A 136 -6.78 -9.47 0.53
C HIS A 136 -5.78 -10.60 0.74
N PHE A 137 -4.51 -10.27 0.97
CA PHE A 137 -3.46 -11.23 1.30
C PHE A 137 -3.77 -12.03 2.56
N PHE A 138 -4.11 -11.34 3.66
CA PHE A 138 -4.40 -12.00 4.93
C PHE A 138 -5.61 -12.94 4.81
N LEU A 139 -6.68 -12.48 4.14
CA LEU A 139 -7.82 -13.33 3.80
C LEU A 139 -7.38 -14.54 2.96
N GLY A 140 -6.51 -14.34 1.97
CA GLY A 140 -5.90 -15.42 1.21
C GLY A 140 -5.15 -16.43 2.09
N VAL A 141 -4.32 -15.97 3.02
CA VAL A 141 -3.57 -16.83 3.95
C VAL A 141 -4.50 -17.67 4.83
N VAL A 142 -5.60 -17.11 5.33
CA VAL A 142 -6.49 -17.83 6.25
C VAL A 142 -7.53 -18.71 5.54
N MET A 143 -7.89 -18.41 4.29
CA MET A 143 -8.94 -19.15 3.56
C MET A 143 -8.40 -20.19 2.58
N ARG A 144 -7.14 -20.07 2.12
CA ARG A 144 -6.56 -21.01 1.17
C ARG A 144 -6.11 -22.29 1.86
N ASP A 145 -6.13 -23.39 1.11
CA ASP A 145 -5.64 -24.68 1.59
C ASP A 145 -4.14 -24.59 1.95
N ALA A 146 -3.77 -25.33 2.99
CA ALA A 146 -2.38 -25.43 3.41
C ALA A 146 -1.53 -26.08 2.32
N VAL A 147 -0.34 -25.53 2.08
CA VAL A 147 0.65 -26.07 1.14
C VAL A 147 1.83 -26.62 1.93
N ARG A 148 2.19 -27.88 1.67
CA ARG A 148 3.27 -28.59 2.39
C ARG A 148 3.07 -28.61 3.91
N GLY A 149 1.81 -28.61 4.37
CA GLY A 149 1.46 -28.65 5.79
C GLY A 149 1.59 -27.32 6.54
N GLY A 150 1.79 -26.20 5.83
CA GLY A 150 1.83 -24.85 6.42
C GLY A 150 0.98 -23.84 5.64
N LEU A 151 0.99 -22.58 6.08
CA LEU A 151 0.30 -21.48 5.41
C LEU A 151 0.77 -21.33 3.95
N ASP A 152 -0.17 -21.17 3.00
CA ASP A 152 0.13 -20.87 1.59
C ASP A 152 0.51 -19.40 1.39
N LEU A 153 1.67 -19.00 1.95
CA LEU A 153 2.14 -17.61 1.89
C LEU A 153 2.35 -17.16 0.44
N GLN A 154 3.07 -17.97 -0.35
CA GLN A 154 3.39 -17.59 -1.73
C GLN A 154 2.15 -17.61 -2.63
N GLY A 155 1.25 -18.59 -2.50
CA GLY A 155 0.02 -18.61 -3.28
C GLY A 155 -0.94 -17.47 -2.92
N ALA A 156 -0.97 -17.03 -1.65
CA ALA A 156 -1.70 -15.83 -1.26
C ALA A 156 -1.09 -14.54 -1.84
N ILE A 157 0.24 -14.45 -1.96
CA ILE A 157 0.94 -13.33 -2.61
C ILE A 157 0.72 -13.35 -4.13
N ASP A 158 0.79 -14.53 -4.77
CA ASP A 158 0.70 -14.69 -6.21
C ASP A 158 -0.73 -14.55 -6.73
N ALA A 159 -1.74 -14.68 -5.86
CA ALA A 159 -3.14 -14.49 -6.22
C ALA A 159 -3.38 -13.13 -6.91
N PRO A 160 -4.30 -13.05 -7.89
CA PRO A 160 -4.74 -11.78 -8.44
C PRO A 160 -5.22 -10.84 -7.33
N ASN A 161 -4.72 -9.60 -7.33
CA ASN A 161 -5.05 -8.60 -6.31
C ASN A 161 -5.72 -7.38 -6.97
N TRP A 162 -6.24 -6.45 -6.16
CA TRP A 162 -6.95 -5.27 -6.62
C TRP A 162 -6.92 -4.14 -5.59
N HIS A 163 -7.25 -2.93 -6.02
CA HIS A 163 -7.50 -1.79 -5.14
C HIS A 163 -8.58 -0.87 -5.70
N THR A 164 -9.14 -0.01 -4.85
CA THR A 164 -10.00 1.11 -5.22
C THR A 164 -9.33 2.43 -4.87
N GLU A 165 -9.66 3.48 -5.63
CA GLU A 165 -9.29 4.88 -5.37
C GLU A 165 -10.54 5.74 -5.11
N ALA A 166 -11.64 5.10 -4.71
CA ALA A 166 -12.92 5.76 -4.40
C ALA A 166 -12.92 6.46 -3.03
N PHE A 167 -11.81 7.13 -2.70
CA PHE A 167 -11.63 7.98 -1.53
C PHE A 167 -10.54 9.04 -1.82
N PRO A 168 -10.51 10.17 -1.07
CA PRO A 168 -9.44 11.16 -1.23
C PRO A 168 -8.08 10.57 -0.87
N GLY A 169 -7.16 10.52 -1.84
CA GLY A 169 -5.82 9.99 -1.68
C GLY A 169 -5.01 10.73 -0.62
N SER A 170 -3.99 10.07 -0.06
CA SER A 170 -3.07 10.65 0.93
C SER A 170 -2.02 11.56 0.31
N PHE A 171 -1.67 11.34 -0.95
CA PHE A 171 -0.60 12.07 -1.65
C PHE A 171 -1.17 13.23 -2.45
N HIS A 172 -0.45 14.34 -2.50
CA HIS A 172 -0.80 15.48 -3.35
C HIS A 172 -0.98 15.01 -4.81
N PRO A 173 -1.98 15.47 -5.58
CA PRO A 173 -2.95 16.54 -5.27
C PRO A 173 -4.23 16.08 -4.55
N ARG A 174 -4.21 14.91 -3.89
CA ARG A 174 -5.29 14.37 -3.05
C ARG A 174 -6.55 14.04 -3.86
N GLU A 175 -6.35 13.45 -5.04
CA GLU A 175 -7.43 13.05 -5.96
C GLU A 175 -8.30 11.93 -5.40
N MET A 176 -9.48 11.75 -5.99
CA MET A 176 -10.40 10.65 -5.76
C MET A 176 -11.00 10.22 -7.09
N ARG A 177 -11.17 8.92 -7.31
CA ARG A 177 -11.87 8.37 -8.49
C ARG A 177 -13.09 7.57 -8.05
N ALA A 178 -14.24 8.23 -8.06
CA ALA A 178 -15.50 7.63 -7.60
C ALA A 178 -15.82 6.32 -8.35
N GLY A 179 -16.10 5.26 -7.60
CA GLY A 179 -16.45 3.95 -8.14
C GLY A 179 -15.31 3.20 -8.85
N SER A 180 -14.07 3.72 -8.84
CA SER A 180 -12.94 3.07 -9.49
C SER A 180 -12.55 1.77 -8.82
N LEU A 181 -12.12 0.80 -9.62
CA LEU A 181 -11.54 -0.44 -9.16
C LEU A 181 -10.48 -0.87 -10.17
N THR A 182 -9.25 -1.07 -9.72
CA THR A 182 -8.16 -1.58 -10.54
C THR A 182 -7.90 -3.03 -10.17
N VAL A 183 -7.93 -3.92 -11.16
CA VAL A 183 -7.71 -5.37 -10.99
C VAL A 183 -6.58 -5.84 -11.90
N GLU A 184 -5.83 -6.87 -11.50
CA GLU A 184 -4.86 -7.51 -12.41
C GLU A 184 -5.56 -8.23 -13.57
N SER A 185 -4.92 -8.27 -14.75
CA SER A 185 -5.48 -8.97 -15.93
C SER A 185 -5.58 -10.49 -15.80
N ARG A 186 -4.99 -11.07 -14.74
CA ARG A 186 -5.19 -12.48 -14.37
C ARG A 186 -6.50 -12.73 -13.61
N THR A 187 -7.23 -11.69 -13.23
CA THR A 187 -8.57 -11.80 -12.67
C THR A 187 -9.50 -12.44 -13.71
N PRO A 188 -10.32 -13.44 -13.35
CA PRO A 188 -11.20 -14.10 -14.32
C PRO A 188 -12.10 -13.09 -15.05
N PRO A 189 -12.19 -13.13 -16.39
CA PRO A 189 -12.96 -12.14 -17.17
C PRO A 189 -14.43 -12.03 -16.73
N GLU A 190 -15.05 -13.13 -16.34
CA GLU A 190 -16.43 -13.16 -15.84
C GLU A 190 -16.60 -12.37 -14.53
N VAL A 191 -15.58 -12.32 -13.67
CA VAL A 191 -15.58 -11.49 -12.46
C VAL A 191 -15.48 -10.02 -12.83
N VAL A 192 -14.63 -9.67 -13.81
CA VAL A 192 -14.50 -8.29 -14.31
C VAL A 192 -15.83 -7.79 -14.88
N GLU A 193 -16.49 -8.60 -15.71
CA GLU A 193 -17.79 -8.24 -16.28
C GLU A 193 -18.88 -8.14 -15.21
N GLU A 194 -18.88 -9.01 -14.21
CA GLU A 194 -19.83 -8.94 -13.10
C GLU A 194 -19.63 -7.67 -12.25
N LEU A 195 -18.38 -7.25 -12.02
CA LEU A 195 -18.06 -5.99 -11.33
C LEU A 195 -18.56 -4.79 -12.13
N ARG A 196 -18.33 -4.76 -13.45
CA ARG A 196 -18.85 -3.71 -14.34
C ARG A 196 -20.38 -3.67 -14.31
N ARG A 197 -21.04 -4.83 -14.38
CA ARG A 197 -22.51 -4.96 -14.30
C ARG A 197 -23.07 -4.42 -12.98
N ARG A 198 -22.31 -4.52 -11.88
CA ARG A 198 -22.67 -3.97 -10.56
C ARG A 198 -22.35 -2.48 -10.40
N GLY A 199 -21.81 -1.83 -11.42
CA GLY A 199 -21.57 -0.38 -11.44
C GLY A 199 -20.14 0.05 -11.10
N HIS A 200 -19.20 -0.88 -10.98
CA HIS A 200 -17.79 -0.53 -10.79
C HIS A 200 -17.17 0.01 -12.10
N VAL A 201 -16.36 1.05 -11.98
CA VAL A 201 -15.52 1.55 -13.08
C VAL A 201 -14.21 0.77 -13.05
N VAL A 202 -14.20 -0.36 -13.76
CA VAL A 202 -13.09 -1.33 -13.68
C VAL A 202 -11.97 -1.03 -14.69
N THR A 203 -10.79 -0.72 -14.16
CA THR A 203 -9.52 -0.70 -14.89
C THR A 203 -8.85 -2.07 -14.79
N VAL A 204 -8.48 -2.65 -15.93
CA VAL A 204 -7.70 -3.90 -15.96
C VAL A 204 -6.23 -3.54 -16.17
N GLY A 205 -5.44 -3.70 -15.12
CA GLY A 205 -4.00 -3.44 -15.11
C GLY A 205 -3.19 -4.60 -15.68
N GLY A 206 -1.86 -4.53 -15.49
CA GLY A 206 -0.95 -5.61 -15.87
C GLY A 206 -1.27 -6.94 -15.17
N ALA A 207 -0.71 -8.04 -15.68
CA ALA A 207 -0.91 -9.35 -15.07
C ALA A 207 -0.29 -9.46 -13.66
N TRP A 208 0.78 -8.70 -13.43
CA TRP A 208 1.64 -8.76 -12.24
C TRP A 208 1.93 -7.32 -11.77
N SER A 209 0.89 -6.57 -11.42
CA SER A 209 0.91 -5.15 -11.07
C SER A 209 0.48 -4.80 -9.64
N GLU A 210 -0.32 -5.65 -8.99
CA GLU A 210 -0.99 -5.31 -7.72
C GLU A 210 -0.33 -5.96 -6.50
N GLY A 211 0.23 -5.14 -5.60
CA GLY A 211 0.85 -5.61 -4.37
C GLY A 211 2.35 -5.88 -4.46
N ARG A 212 3.05 -5.65 -3.34
CA ARG A 212 4.49 -5.90 -3.15
C ARG A 212 4.74 -6.56 -1.81
N LEU A 213 3.89 -7.53 -1.53
CA LEU A 213 3.80 -8.22 -0.25
C LEU A 213 5.11 -8.94 0.08
N CYS A 214 5.47 -8.83 1.35
CA CYS A 214 6.45 -9.64 2.04
C CYS A 214 5.74 -10.35 3.19
N ALA A 215 6.17 -11.57 3.51
CA ALA A 215 5.64 -12.29 4.65
C ALA A 215 6.66 -13.28 5.20
N VAL A 216 6.68 -13.42 6.52
CA VAL A 216 7.31 -14.53 7.23
C VAL A 216 6.34 -15.11 8.25
N ALA A 217 6.39 -16.42 8.45
CA ALA A 217 5.54 -17.10 9.41
C ALA A 217 6.32 -18.09 10.25
N ARG A 218 5.75 -18.42 11.40
CA ARG A 218 6.20 -19.50 12.28
C ARG A 218 5.02 -20.36 12.66
N GLU A 219 5.11 -21.65 12.39
CA GLU A 219 4.12 -22.60 12.86
C GLU A 219 4.33 -22.91 14.36
N PRO A 220 3.39 -22.59 15.27
CA PRO A 220 3.59 -22.75 16.70
C PRO A 220 3.89 -24.19 17.15
N GLY A 221 3.26 -25.19 16.53
CA GLY A 221 3.41 -26.58 16.94
C GLY A 221 4.76 -27.19 16.57
N SER A 222 5.22 -26.96 15.34
CA SER A 222 6.47 -27.54 14.82
C SER A 222 7.68 -26.61 14.98
N GLY A 223 7.44 -25.31 15.16
CA GLY A 223 8.48 -24.27 15.13
C GLY A 223 9.05 -23.98 13.74
N VAL A 224 8.49 -24.59 12.68
CA VAL A 224 8.94 -24.38 11.30
C VAL A 224 8.73 -22.92 10.89
N LEU A 225 9.76 -22.34 10.29
CA LEU A 225 9.73 -21.00 9.73
C LEU A 225 9.45 -21.08 8.22
N SER A 226 8.65 -20.16 7.71
CA SER A 226 8.38 -20.02 6.28
C SER A 226 8.38 -18.56 5.87
N ALA A 227 8.59 -18.30 4.58
CA ALA A 227 8.59 -16.96 4.02
C ALA A 227 8.01 -16.97 2.60
N GLY A 228 7.41 -15.85 2.20
CA GLY A 228 6.92 -15.59 0.85
C GLY A 228 7.23 -14.16 0.45
N ALA A 229 7.45 -13.94 -0.84
CA ALA A 229 7.73 -12.60 -1.36
C ALA A 229 7.11 -12.38 -2.73
N ASN A 230 6.70 -11.15 -2.97
CA ASN A 230 6.10 -10.74 -4.22
C ASN A 230 7.05 -10.89 -5.42
N ALA A 231 6.56 -11.52 -6.50
CA ALA A 231 7.27 -11.64 -7.78
C ALA A 231 7.10 -10.40 -8.70
N ARG A 232 6.07 -9.56 -8.48
CA ARG A 232 5.77 -8.40 -9.34
C ARG A 232 6.93 -7.41 -9.34
N GLY A 233 7.32 -6.95 -10.53
CA GLY A 233 8.50 -6.08 -10.70
C GLY A 233 9.86 -6.77 -10.47
N MET A 234 9.89 -8.08 -10.23
CA MET A 234 11.12 -8.89 -10.12
C MET A 234 12.15 -8.36 -9.10
N GLN A 235 11.66 -7.79 -7.99
CA GLN A 235 12.49 -7.13 -6.97
C GLN A 235 12.32 -7.72 -5.56
N GLY A 236 11.08 -8.00 -5.15
CA GLY A 236 10.81 -8.63 -3.86
C GLY A 236 11.41 -10.03 -3.79
N TYR A 237 11.96 -10.40 -2.63
CA TYR A 237 12.61 -11.70 -2.47
C TYR A 237 12.55 -12.21 -1.03
N ALA A 238 12.45 -13.52 -0.86
CA ALA A 238 12.47 -14.20 0.43
C ALA A 238 13.71 -15.11 0.53
N VAL A 239 14.38 -15.10 1.69
CA VAL A 239 15.54 -15.95 1.97
C VAL A 239 15.41 -16.58 3.36
N GLY A 240 15.83 -17.84 3.50
CA GLY A 240 15.74 -18.57 4.77
C GLY A 240 16.29 -19.99 4.65
N ARG A 241 16.54 -20.63 5.80
CA ARG A 241 17.01 -22.02 5.92
C ARG A 241 16.72 -22.61 7.29
#